data_AF-A0A069I3C8-F1
#
_entry.id   AF-A0A069I3C8-F1
#
_cell.length_a   1.000
_cell.length_b   1.000
_cell.length_c   1.000
_cell.angle_alpha   90.00
_cell.angle_beta   90.00
_cell.angle_gamma   90.00
#
_symmetry.space_group_name_H-M   'P 1'
#
loop_
_entity.id
_entity.type
_entity.pdbx_description
1 polymer ?
#
loop_
_entity_poly.entity_id
_entity_poly.type
_entity_poly.pdbx_seq_one_letter_code
_entity_poly.pdbx_strand_id
1 'polypeptide(L)'
;MTERKHWVAALPMYNLTPAPHTDWLALIARVADLLARQRDPLQLSVVEPAGTVEALHKFWRRPDLLLSQTCGYPLVQGLRRHVRIIGTSLFDAPGRDGASYTSAIVVRANDGPATLAACRGLRAAYNDEGSHSGMNALRYAVAQLARSGRFFSGTVRTGSHLASLDAVANGAEGRRSWSRAYAASDRRQAQRRNRGTDQELGPAQALHARRHRPVGVDARGARRLHPVRER
;
A
#
# COMPACT_ATOMS: atom_id res chain seq x y z
N MET A 1 28.40 -11.21 -33.11
CA MET A 1 27.32 -10.53 -32.36
C MET A 1 27.66 -10.68 -30.90
N THR A 2 27.95 -9.60 -30.17
CA THR A 2 28.16 -9.65 -28.72
C THR A 2 26.86 -10.03 -28.05
N GLU A 3 26.88 -11.10 -27.25
CA GLU A 3 25.75 -11.53 -26.44
C GLU A 3 25.38 -10.42 -25.46
N ARG A 4 24.17 -9.87 -25.58
CA ARG A 4 23.70 -8.81 -24.68
C ARG A 4 23.42 -9.44 -23.33
N LYS A 5 24.00 -8.89 -22.26
CA LYS A 5 23.64 -9.30 -20.90
C LYS A 5 22.15 -9.03 -20.67
N HIS A 6 21.44 -10.10 -20.32
CA HIS A 6 20.01 -10.06 -20.05
C HIS A 6 19.74 -9.82 -18.58
N TRP A 7 18.83 -8.89 -18.30
CA TRP A 7 18.42 -8.51 -16.96
C TRP A 7 16.90 -8.46 -16.86
N VAL A 8 16.40 -8.63 -15.64
CA VAL A 8 14.97 -8.55 -15.34
C VAL A 8 14.63 -7.37 -14.44
N ALA A 9 13.40 -6.88 -14.57
CA ALA A 9 12.82 -5.90 -13.67
C ALA A 9 11.34 -6.20 -13.37
N ALA A 10 10.91 -5.81 -12.17
CA ALA A 10 9.50 -5.70 -11.82
C ALA A 10 9.34 -4.80 -10.59
N LEU A 11 8.29 -3.95 -10.60
CA LEU A 11 7.90 -3.14 -9.45
C LEU A 11 6.50 -3.62 -8.97
N PRO A 12 6.43 -4.80 -8.32
CA PRO A 12 5.15 -5.46 -8.04
C PRO A 12 4.44 -4.89 -6.80
N MET A 13 5.11 -4.04 -6.02
CA MET A 13 4.55 -3.55 -4.75
C MET A 13 3.61 -2.37 -4.96
N TYR A 14 2.57 -2.30 -4.14
CA TYR A 14 1.60 -1.18 -4.13
C TYR A 14 0.76 -1.00 -5.41
N ASN A 15 0.70 -2.03 -6.28
CA ASN A 15 -0.20 -2.08 -7.45
C ASN A 15 -1.65 -2.39 -7.04
N LEU A 16 -2.25 -1.52 -6.23
CA LEU A 16 -3.60 -1.68 -5.68
C LEU A 16 -4.71 -1.28 -6.67
N THR A 17 -4.33 -0.52 -7.69
CA THR A 17 -5.11 -0.18 -8.86
C THR A 17 -4.26 -0.44 -10.12
N PRO A 18 -4.87 -0.53 -11.31
CA PRO A 18 -4.12 -0.71 -12.55
C PRO A 18 -3.15 0.45 -12.87
N ALA A 19 -3.47 1.67 -12.45
CA ALA A 19 -2.70 2.86 -12.82
C ALA A 19 -1.22 2.83 -12.37
N PRO A 20 -0.88 2.58 -11.08
CA PRO A 20 0.51 2.40 -10.67
C PRO A 20 1.25 1.30 -11.42
N HIS A 21 0.55 0.20 -11.75
CA HIS A 21 1.17 -0.89 -12.53
C HIS A 21 1.54 -0.42 -13.93
N THR A 22 0.64 0.30 -14.61
CA THR A 22 0.93 0.92 -15.92
C THR A 22 2.10 1.91 -15.83
N ASP A 23 2.13 2.76 -14.82
CA ASP A 23 3.22 3.72 -14.62
C ASP A 23 4.57 3.02 -14.41
N TRP A 24 4.60 1.91 -13.67
CA TRP A 24 5.80 1.12 -13.49
C TRP A 24 6.27 0.41 -14.75
N LEU A 25 5.36 -0.12 -15.57
CA LEU A 25 5.71 -0.68 -16.87
C LEU A 25 6.31 0.39 -17.79
N ALA A 26 5.75 1.60 -17.80
CA ALA A 26 6.29 2.73 -18.56
C ALA A 26 7.69 3.14 -18.08
N LEU A 27 7.92 3.15 -16.76
CA LEU A 27 9.24 3.41 -16.18
C LEU A 27 10.26 2.34 -16.62
N ILE A 28 9.92 1.05 -16.52
CA ILE A 28 10.81 -0.04 -16.93
C ILE A 28 11.13 0.06 -18.42
N ALA A 29 10.13 0.33 -19.27
CA ALA A 29 10.34 0.51 -20.71
C ALA A 29 11.29 1.68 -21.00
N ARG A 30 11.13 2.81 -20.31
CA ARG A 30 12.03 3.95 -20.45
C ARG A 30 13.46 3.64 -20.02
N VAL A 31 13.63 2.87 -18.95
CA VAL A 31 14.95 2.39 -18.50
C VAL A 31 15.57 1.45 -19.54
N ALA A 32 14.79 0.50 -20.08
CA ALA A 32 15.24 -0.42 -21.12
C ALA A 32 15.75 0.33 -22.36
N ASP A 33 15.00 1.32 -22.82
CA ASP A 33 15.38 2.18 -23.94
C ASP A 33 16.71 2.92 -23.70
N LEU A 34 16.90 3.46 -22.49
CA LEU A 34 18.12 4.18 -22.13
C LEU A 34 19.34 3.26 -22.08
N LEU A 35 19.16 2.02 -21.60
CA LEU A 35 20.22 1.01 -21.51
C LEU A 35 20.60 0.45 -22.87
N ALA A 36 19.64 0.28 -23.77
CA ALA A 36 19.88 -0.19 -25.13
C ALA A 36 20.73 0.79 -25.98
N ARG A 37 20.79 2.06 -25.58
CA ARG A 37 21.60 3.11 -26.24
C ARG A 37 23.01 3.26 -25.66
N GLN A 38 23.37 2.49 -24.64
CA GLN A 38 24.69 2.55 -24.03
C GLN A 38 25.74 1.82 -24.87
N ARG A 39 27.02 2.11 -24.61
CA ARG A 39 28.18 1.50 -25.29
C ARG A 39 28.22 -0.03 -25.13
N ASP A 40 27.74 -0.54 -23.99
CA ASP A 40 27.51 -1.97 -23.73
C ASP A 40 26.00 -2.19 -23.53
N PRO A 41 25.23 -2.49 -24.59
CA PRO A 41 23.79 -2.51 -24.55
C PRO A 41 23.26 -3.71 -23.75
N LEU A 42 22.46 -3.43 -22.74
CA LEU A 42 21.77 -4.42 -21.92
C LEU A 42 20.36 -4.67 -22.42
N GLN A 43 19.89 -5.92 -22.31
CA GLN A 43 18.48 -6.23 -22.52
C GLN A 43 17.78 -6.27 -21.17
N LEU A 44 16.65 -5.55 -21.06
CA LEU A 44 15.81 -5.53 -19.87
C LEU A 44 14.44 -6.11 -20.19
N SER A 45 14.01 -7.12 -19.45
CA SER A 45 12.69 -7.72 -19.58
C SER A 45 11.87 -7.55 -18.30
N VAL A 46 10.56 -7.35 -18.47
CA VAL A 46 9.62 -7.38 -17.35
C VAL A 46 9.35 -8.84 -16.98
N VAL A 47 9.53 -9.19 -15.72
CA VAL A 47 9.19 -10.52 -15.18
C VAL A 47 8.40 -10.33 -13.91
N GLU A 48 7.08 -10.54 -13.98
CA GLU A 48 6.21 -10.39 -12.81
C GLU A 48 6.38 -11.58 -11.86
N PRO A 49 6.86 -11.38 -10.62
CA PRO A 49 6.89 -12.45 -9.65
C PRO A 49 5.48 -12.81 -9.21
N ALA A 50 5.27 -14.07 -8.79
CA ALA A 50 4.04 -14.43 -8.11
C ALA A 50 3.84 -13.53 -6.87
N GLY A 51 2.60 -13.17 -6.55
CA GLY A 51 2.26 -12.24 -5.47
C GLY A 51 2.49 -12.76 -4.05
N THR A 52 3.27 -13.83 -3.87
CA THR A 52 3.61 -14.40 -2.56
C THR A 52 4.91 -13.78 -2.03
N VAL A 53 5.02 -13.71 -0.70
CA VAL A 53 6.24 -13.21 -0.04
C VAL A 53 7.47 -14.04 -0.42
N GLU A 54 7.33 -15.37 -0.45
CA GLU A 54 8.37 -16.30 -0.89
C GLU A 54 8.88 -15.99 -2.32
N ALA A 55 7.96 -15.77 -3.27
CA ALA A 55 8.32 -15.48 -4.65
C ALA A 55 8.99 -14.11 -4.79
N LEU A 56 8.52 -13.08 -4.06
CA LEU A 56 9.17 -11.77 -4.01
C LEU A 56 10.59 -11.87 -3.44
N HIS A 57 10.79 -12.63 -2.37
CA HIS A 57 12.11 -12.84 -1.77
C HIS A 57 13.08 -13.59 -2.69
N LYS A 58 12.59 -14.52 -3.51
CA LYS A 58 13.38 -15.17 -4.55
C LYS A 58 13.71 -14.19 -5.67
N PHE A 59 12.72 -13.40 -6.10
CA PHE A 59 12.87 -12.41 -7.16
C PHE A 59 13.93 -11.35 -6.81
N TRP A 60 13.89 -10.79 -5.59
CA TRP A 60 14.85 -9.78 -5.15
C TRP A 60 16.30 -10.28 -5.04
N ARG A 61 16.52 -11.60 -5.02
CA ARG A 61 17.86 -12.22 -4.92
C ARG A 61 18.32 -12.83 -6.23
N ARG A 62 17.60 -12.60 -7.33
CA ARG A 62 18.02 -13.06 -8.65
C ARG A 62 19.35 -12.40 -9.03
N PRO A 63 20.34 -13.16 -9.55
CA PRO A 63 21.62 -12.60 -9.97
C PRO A 63 21.48 -11.67 -11.18
N ASP A 64 20.41 -11.81 -11.95
CA ASP A 64 20.08 -11.00 -13.12
C ASP A 64 19.01 -9.93 -12.83
N LEU A 65 18.78 -9.58 -11.56
CA LEU A 65 17.87 -8.50 -11.20
C LEU A 65 18.52 -7.14 -11.39
N LEU A 66 17.94 -6.30 -12.24
CA LEU A 66 18.40 -4.92 -12.41
C LEU A 66 17.61 -3.94 -11.55
N LEU A 67 16.28 -4.07 -11.54
CA LEU A 67 15.39 -3.11 -10.87
C LEU A 67 14.20 -3.81 -10.22
N SER A 68 13.98 -3.53 -8.94
CA SER A 68 12.74 -3.90 -8.27
C SER A 68 12.34 -2.90 -7.20
N GLN A 69 11.16 -3.13 -6.64
CA GLN A 69 10.60 -2.38 -5.54
C GLN A 69 10.35 -3.31 -4.36
N THR A 70 10.70 -2.85 -3.17
CA THR A 70 10.48 -3.56 -1.90
C THR A 70 9.98 -2.59 -0.84
N CYS A 71 9.37 -3.09 0.23
CA CYS A 71 9.05 -2.28 1.40
C CYS A 71 10.25 -2.19 2.35
N GLY A 72 10.17 -1.31 3.36
CA GLY A 72 11.30 -1.10 4.29
C GLY A 72 11.68 -2.33 5.12
N TYR A 73 10.73 -3.24 5.38
CA TYR A 73 10.96 -4.34 6.31
C TYR A 73 11.87 -5.46 5.77
N PRO A 74 11.71 -5.97 4.54
CA PRO A 74 12.68 -6.88 3.93
C PRO A 74 14.10 -6.31 3.91
N LEU A 75 14.24 -5.00 3.68
CA LEU A 75 15.55 -4.32 3.69
C LEU A 75 16.24 -4.45 5.06
N VAL A 76 15.53 -4.17 6.17
CA VAL A 76 16.11 -4.31 7.52
C VAL A 76 16.24 -5.77 7.97
N GLN A 77 15.44 -6.68 7.40
CA GLN A 77 15.55 -8.13 7.63
C GLN A 77 16.64 -8.83 6.80
N GLY A 78 17.57 -8.07 6.20
CA GLY A 78 18.77 -8.62 5.57
C GLY A 78 18.80 -8.54 4.05
N LEU A 79 17.71 -8.12 3.38
CA LEU A 79 17.74 -7.95 1.92
C LEU A 79 18.79 -6.90 1.48
N ARG A 80 19.10 -5.90 2.34
CA ARG A 80 20.15 -4.90 2.06
C ARG A 80 21.54 -5.48 1.78
N ARG A 81 21.80 -6.74 2.12
CA ARG A 81 23.05 -7.44 1.79
C ARG A 81 23.13 -7.86 0.32
N HIS A 82 21.99 -7.90 -0.37
CA HIS A 82 21.87 -8.41 -1.75
C HIS A 82 21.49 -7.32 -2.76
N VAL A 83 20.99 -6.17 -2.31
CA VAL A 83 20.47 -5.12 -3.20
C VAL A 83 21.00 -3.75 -2.81
N ARG A 84 21.07 -2.85 -3.78
CA ARG A 84 21.38 -1.43 -3.57
C ARG A 84 20.11 -0.59 -3.69
N ILE A 85 19.89 0.29 -2.73
CA ILE A 85 18.80 1.27 -2.80
C ILE A 85 19.25 2.40 -3.75
N ILE A 86 18.48 2.63 -4.81
CA ILE A 86 18.74 3.69 -5.80
C ILE A 86 17.75 4.85 -5.71
N GLY A 87 16.67 4.70 -4.96
CA GLY A 87 15.63 5.71 -4.81
C GLY A 87 14.49 5.24 -3.92
N THR A 88 13.60 6.17 -3.57
CA THR A 88 12.36 5.88 -2.83
C THR A 88 11.19 6.49 -3.58
N SER A 89 10.20 5.67 -3.91
CA SER A 89 8.98 6.12 -4.60
C SER A 89 8.18 7.06 -3.70
N LEU A 90 7.88 8.25 -4.21
CA LEU A 90 6.94 9.19 -3.62
C LEU A 90 5.56 8.92 -4.21
N PHE A 91 4.69 8.32 -3.41
CA PHE A 91 3.29 8.14 -3.78
C PHE A 91 2.51 9.39 -3.37
N ASP A 92 1.69 9.92 -4.29
CA ASP A 92 0.72 10.95 -3.96
C ASP A 92 -0.38 10.31 -3.09
N ALA A 93 -0.22 10.52 -1.79
CA ALA A 93 -0.90 9.75 -0.77
C ALA A 93 -1.40 10.61 0.39
N PRO A 94 -2.69 10.55 0.79
CA PRO A 94 -3.18 11.28 1.95
C PRO A 94 -2.41 10.91 3.21
N GLY A 95 -2.02 11.93 3.96
CA GLY A 95 -1.30 11.77 5.21
C GLY A 95 0.18 11.42 5.03
N ARG A 96 0.73 11.51 3.81
CA ARG A 96 2.18 11.53 3.61
C ARG A 96 2.75 12.93 3.72
N ASP A 97 3.97 12.97 4.21
CA ASP A 97 4.88 14.10 4.17
C ASP A 97 6.20 13.59 3.57
N GLY A 98 6.54 14.04 2.36
CA GLY A 98 7.70 13.55 1.61
C GLY A 98 7.75 12.03 1.44
N ALA A 99 8.93 11.45 1.69
CA ALA A 99 9.21 10.01 1.55
C ALA A 99 8.70 9.16 2.73
N SER A 100 7.96 9.74 3.68
CA SER A 100 7.53 9.05 4.89
C SER A 100 6.63 7.85 4.57
N TYR A 101 6.87 6.74 5.28
CA TYR A 101 6.02 5.57 5.22
C TYR A 101 4.80 5.77 6.12
N THR A 102 3.61 5.49 5.60
CA THR A 102 2.35 5.62 6.34
C THR A 102 1.55 4.34 6.20
N SER A 103 1.17 3.77 7.35
CA SER A 103 0.24 2.65 7.43
C SER A 103 -1.16 3.15 7.81
N ALA A 104 -2.22 2.40 7.49
CA ALA A 104 -3.56 2.74 7.96
C ALA A 104 -4.30 1.54 8.51
N ILE A 105 -5.22 1.79 9.45
CA ILE A 105 -6.13 0.79 10.00
C ILE A 105 -7.50 0.91 9.35
N VAL A 106 -8.01 -0.17 8.75
CA VAL A 106 -9.23 -0.24 7.94
C VAL A 106 -10.25 -1.21 8.53
N VAL A 107 -11.48 -0.74 8.68
CA VAL A 107 -12.62 -1.53 9.14
C VAL A 107 -13.76 -1.42 8.15
N ARG A 108 -14.81 -2.22 8.32
CA ARG A 108 -16.01 -2.10 7.48
C ARG A 108 -16.59 -0.69 7.57
N ALA A 109 -17.00 -0.14 6.43
CA ALA A 109 -17.56 1.20 6.34
C ALA A 109 -18.87 1.31 7.14
N ASN A 110 -19.69 0.27 7.00
CA ASN A 110 -20.97 0.10 7.68
C ASN A 110 -20.73 -0.84 8.88
N ASP A 111 -21.15 -0.42 10.06
CA ASP A 111 -21.10 -1.20 11.30
C ASP A 111 -19.70 -1.65 11.76
N GLY A 112 -18.63 -1.00 11.27
CA GLY A 112 -17.29 -1.13 11.84
C GLY A 112 -17.14 -0.33 13.15
N PRO A 113 -16.17 -0.70 14.01
CA PRO A 113 -15.82 0.11 15.19
C PRO A 113 -15.34 1.50 14.78
N ALA A 114 -15.59 2.51 15.62
CA ALA A 114 -15.24 3.91 15.32
C ALA A 114 -13.82 4.29 15.74
N THR A 115 -13.19 3.51 16.63
CA THR A 115 -11.86 3.78 17.18
C THR A 115 -11.02 2.52 17.19
N LEU A 116 -9.70 2.67 17.25
CA LEU A 116 -8.80 1.52 17.38
C LEU A 116 -9.12 0.73 18.65
N ALA A 117 -9.35 1.38 19.79
CA ALA A 117 -9.70 0.73 21.04
C ALA A 117 -10.99 -0.12 20.96
N ALA A 118 -11.97 0.31 20.17
CA ALA A 118 -13.20 -0.43 19.92
C ALA A 118 -12.99 -1.68 19.03
N CYS A 119 -11.82 -1.87 18.44
CA CYS A 119 -11.45 -3.11 17.74
C CYS A 119 -11.05 -4.25 18.68
N ARG A 120 -10.98 -4.00 20.00
CA ARG A 120 -10.63 -5.02 20.99
C ARG A 120 -11.58 -6.21 20.93
N GLY A 121 -11.04 -7.42 20.95
CA GLY A 121 -11.82 -8.66 20.91
C GLY A 121 -12.39 -9.00 19.53
N LEU A 122 -12.24 -8.12 18.53
CA LEU A 122 -12.55 -8.45 17.14
C LEU A 122 -11.44 -9.32 16.54
N ARG A 123 -11.68 -9.89 15.37
CA ARG A 123 -10.65 -10.61 14.60
C ARG A 123 -9.93 -9.66 13.65
N ALA A 124 -8.66 -9.94 13.37
CA ALA A 124 -7.87 -9.17 12.41
C ALA A 124 -7.37 -9.99 11.24
N ALA A 125 -7.52 -9.47 10.03
CA ALA A 125 -6.84 -10.02 8.87
C ALA A 125 -5.49 -9.32 8.66
N TYR A 126 -4.50 -10.02 8.12
CA TYR A 126 -3.20 -9.46 7.73
C TYR A 126 -2.68 -10.20 6.49
N ASN A 127 -1.75 -9.60 5.74
CA ASN A 127 -1.33 -10.17 4.46
C ASN A 127 -0.31 -11.27 4.72
N ASP A 128 0.77 -10.94 5.43
CA ASP A 128 1.85 -11.89 5.67
C ASP A 128 2.70 -11.46 6.88
N GLU A 129 3.45 -12.41 7.46
CA GLU A 129 4.39 -12.18 8.57
C GLU A 129 5.57 -11.28 8.15
N GLY A 130 6.00 -11.35 6.88
CA GLY A 130 7.07 -10.49 6.34
C GLY A 130 6.61 -9.06 6.03
N SER A 131 5.40 -8.67 6.42
CA SER A 131 4.79 -7.39 6.04
C SER A 131 4.99 -6.31 7.09
N HIS A 132 5.55 -5.16 6.69
CA HIS A 132 5.59 -4.01 7.58
C HIS A 132 4.19 -3.45 7.86
N SER A 133 3.53 -2.94 6.83
CA SER A 133 2.23 -2.25 6.98
C SER A 133 1.10 -3.17 7.41
N GLY A 134 1.13 -4.43 6.99
CA GLY A 134 0.04 -5.37 7.28
C GLY A 134 0.23 -6.19 8.54
N MET A 135 1.45 -6.35 9.06
CA MET A 135 1.72 -7.11 10.29
C MET A 135 2.39 -6.23 11.35
N ASN A 136 3.58 -5.71 11.09
CA ASN A 136 4.37 -5.02 12.12
C ASN A 136 3.70 -3.72 12.61
N ALA A 137 3.28 -2.86 11.68
CA ALA A 137 2.60 -1.60 12.00
C ALA A 137 1.26 -1.84 12.73
N LEU A 138 0.54 -2.90 12.37
CA LEU A 138 -0.69 -3.31 13.07
C LEU A 138 -0.39 -3.72 14.51
N ARG A 139 0.59 -4.61 14.72
CA ARG A 139 1.01 -5.03 16.07
C ARG A 139 1.47 -3.85 16.91
N TYR A 140 2.28 -2.97 16.33
CA TYR A 140 2.76 -1.76 16.99
C TYR A 140 1.59 -0.86 17.43
N ALA A 141 0.65 -0.59 16.53
CA ALA A 141 -0.50 0.28 16.80
C ALA A 141 -1.40 -0.25 17.94
N VAL A 142 -1.53 -1.57 18.09
CA VAL A 142 -2.41 -2.17 19.12
C VAL A 142 -1.68 -2.55 20.41
N ALA A 143 -0.34 -2.54 20.42
CA ALA A 143 0.46 -3.02 21.54
C ALA A 143 0.12 -2.30 22.86
N GLN A 144 0.04 -0.97 22.83
CA GLN A 144 -0.30 -0.15 24.01
C GLN A 144 -1.74 -0.33 24.49
N LEU A 145 -2.60 -0.87 23.63
CA LEU A 145 -3.98 -1.13 23.96
C LEU A 145 -4.18 -2.58 24.40
N ALA A 146 -3.21 -3.48 24.29
CA ALA A 146 -3.38 -4.88 24.66
C ALA A 146 -3.69 -5.05 26.15
N ARG A 147 -4.51 -6.05 26.50
CA ARG A 147 -4.79 -6.46 27.88
C ARG A 147 -4.39 -7.91 28.05
N SER A 148 -3.58 -8.20 29.05
CA SER A 148 -3.05 -9.55 29.31
C SER A 148 -2.42 -10.19 28.05
N GLY A 149 -1.63 -9.40 27.32
CA GLY A 149 -0.96 -9.83 26.09
C GLY A 149 -1.86 -10.00 24.86
N ARG A 150 -3.16 -9.67 24.94
CA ARG A 150 -4.13 -9.85 23.84
C ARG A 150 -4.87 -8.57 23.49
N PHE A 151 -5.10 -8.37 22.20
CA PHE A 151 -5.91 -7.26 21.69
C PHE A 151 -7.06 -7.76 20.80
N PHE A 152 -6.73 -8.56 19.77
CA PHE A 152 -7.69 -9.25 18.93
C PHE A 152 -8.05 -10.63 19.50
N SER A 153 -9.24 -11.14 19.22
CA SER A 153 -9.64 -12.52 19.57
C SER A 153 -9.01 -13.57 18.67
N GLY A 154 -8.58 -13.19 17.47
CA GLY A 154 -7.84 -14.04 16.56
C GLY A 154 -7.38 -13.29 15.31
N THR A 155 -6.50 -13.92 14.54
CA THR A 155 -5.96 -13.36 13.29
C THR A 155 -6.17 -14.31 12.11
N VAL A 156 -6.17 -13.76 10.89
CA VAL A 156 -6.18 -14.54 9.63
C VAL A 156 -5.12 -13.97 8.69
N ARG A 157 -4.21 -14.83 8.24
CA ARG A 157 -3.23 -14.52 7.18
C ARG A 157 -3.87 -14.76 5.83
N THR A 158 -3.89 -13.76 4.95
CA THR A 158 -4.56 -13.87 3.63
C THR A 158 -3.61 -13.88 2.44
N GLY A 159 -2.29 -13.83 2.66
CA GLY A 159 -1.26 -13.88 1.62
C GLY A 159 -1.05 -12.55 0.88
N SER A 160 -2.09 -11.73 0.68
CA SER A 160 -1.95 -10.46 -0.02
C SER A 160 -2.73 -9.32 0.64
N HIS A 161 -2.28 -8.13 0.30
CA HIS A 161 -2.85 -6.87 0.71
C HIS A 161 -4.33 -6.71 0.30
N LEU A 162 -4.65 -7.00 -0.97
CA LEU A 162 -6.02 -7.00 -1.51
C LEU A 162 -6.89 -8.09 -0.88
N ALA A 163 -6.36 -9.30 -0.71
CA ALA A 163 -7.12 -10.42 -0.13
C ALA A 163 -7.57 -10.14 1.30
N SER A 164 -6.81 -9.36 2.07
CA SER A 164 -7.26 -8.99 3.40
C SER A 164 -8.05 -7.68 3.48
N LEU A 165 -8.14 -6.88 2.42
CA LEU A 165 -9.23 -5.91 2.27
C LEU A 165 -10.56 -6.64 1.98
N ASP A 166 -10.49 -7.63 1.09
CA ASP A 166 -11.63 -8.49 0.76
C ASP A 166 -12.17 -9.22 2.00
N ALA A 167 -11.28 -9.83 2.80
CA ALA A 167 -11.65 -10.46 4.07
C ALA A 167 -12.33 -9.49 5.08
N VAL A 168 -12.04 -8.19 5.02
CA VAL A 168 -12.69 -7.18 5.88
C VAL A 168 -14.06 -6.81 5.33
N ALA A 169 -14.16 -6.58 4.02
CA ALA A 169 -15.37 -6.16 3.34
C ALA A 169 -16.44 -7.27 3.39
N ASN A 170 -16.04 -8.50 3.03
CA ASN A 170 -16.96 -9.62 2.85
C ASN A 170 -17.01 -10.56 4.06
N GLY A 171 -16.05 -10.44 4.99
CA GLY A 171 -15.90 -11.35 6.11
C GLY A 171 -15.29 -12.68 5.65
N ALA A 172 -14.18 -13.09 6.25
CA ALA A 172 -13.70 -14.46 6.08
C ALA A 172 -14.72 -15.41 6.73
N GLU A 173 -15.40 -16.22 5.93
CA GLU A 173 -16.19 -17.39 6.36
C GLU A 173 -17.11 -17.16 7.57
N GLY A 174 -18.21 -16.41 7.35
CA GLY A 174 -19.44 -16.55 8.14
C GLY A 174 -19.45 -16.01 9.57
N ARG A 175 -18.47 -15.21 10.02
CA ARG A 175 -18.48 -14.65 11.40
C ARG A 175 -18.43 -13.12 11.45
N ARG A 176 -19.42 -12.54 12.15
CA ARG A 176 -19.67 -11.11 12.34
C ARG A 176 -18.69 -10.47 13.33
N SER A 177 -17.45 -10.13 12.94
CA SER A 177 -16.61 -9.11 13.62
C SER A 177 -15.18 -9.10 13.07
N TRP A 178 -14.85 -8.13 12.21
CA TRP A 178 -13.50 -8.01 11.62
C TRP A 178 -13.00 -6.57 11.67
N SER A 179 -11.74 -6.40 12.01
CA SER A 179 -10.99 -5.15 11.95
C SER A 179 -9.57 -5.44 11.47
N ARG A 180 -9.05 -4.74 10.46
CA ARG A 180 -7.70 -4.96 9.93
C ARG A 180 -6.93 -3.64 9.80
N ALA A 181 -5.61 -3.69 9.63
CA ALA A 181 -4.83 -2.63 8.98
C ALA A 181 -4.55 -2.80 7.49
N TYR A 182 -4.85 -1.74 6.71
CA TYR A 182 -4.35 -1.53 5.36
C TYR A 182 -4.00 -0.07 5.04
N ALA A 183 -2.88 0.13 4.35
CA ALA A 183 -2.34 1.39 3.84
C ALA A 183 -2.59 1.58 2.33
N ALA A 184 -3.55 2.42 1.91
CA ALA A 184 -3.73 2.78 0.48
C ALA A 184 -4.35 4.16 0.26
N SER A 185 -3.55 5.09 -0.23
CA SER A 185 -3.88 6.47 -0.47
C SER A 185 -4.91 6.75 -1.57
N ASP A 186 -5.81 7.72 -1.33
CA ASP A 186 -6.59 8.40 -2.39
C ASP A 186 -6.90 9.86 -2.02
N ARG A 187 -6.68 10.79 -2.95
CA ARG A 187 -7.34 12.09 -2.94
C ARG A 187 -8.06 12.29 -4.28
N ARG A 188 -9.39 12.29 -4.24
CA ARG A 188 -10.18 13.13 -5.15
C ARG A 188 -10.10 14.59 -4.68
N GLN A 189 -9.42 15.42 -5.47
CA GLN A 189 -10.03 16.62 -6.04
C GLN A 189 -9.18 17.10 -7.22
N ALA A 190 -9.79 17.04 -8.40
CA ALA A 190 -9.25 17.55 -9.64
C ALA A 190 -9.00 19.06 -9.57
N GLN A 191 -7.90 19.44 -10.19
CA GLN A 191 -7.48 20.77 -10.64
C GLN A 191 -8.55 21.89 -10.63
N ARG A 192 -8.21 23.00 -9.97
CA ARG A 192 -8.58 24.34 -10.46
C ARG A 192 -7.38 25.31 -10.40
N ARG A 193 -6.77 25.52 -11.56
CA ARG A 193 -6.24 26.78 -12.09
C ARG A 193 -6.30 26.62 -13.63
N ASN A 194 -6.77 27.52 -14.49
CA ASN A 194 -7.61 28.71 -14.42
C ASN A 194 -7.92 29.07 -15.90
N ARG A 195 -9.15 29.51 -16.24
CA ARG A 195 -9.50 30.49 -17.30
C ARG A 195 -11.01 30.47 -17.61
N GLY A 196 -11.66 31.63 -17.49
CA GLY A 196 -12.76 32.04 -18.37
C GLY A 196 -14.19 32.05 -17.84
N THR A 197 -14.64 33.25 -17.42
CA THR A 197 -15.97 33.89 -17.59
C THR A 197 -17.27 33.32 -16.98
N ASP A 198 -17.86 34.19 -16.16
CA ASP A 198 -19.27 34.60 -15.99
C ASP A 198 -20.32 33.84 -15.14
N GLN A 199 -20.85 34.67 -14.22
CA GLN A 199 -22.17 34.78 -13.59
C GLN A 199 -22.61 33.89 -12.39
N GLU A 200 -22.62 34.59 -11.23
CA GLU A 200 -23.52 34.63 -10.07
C GLU A 200 -24.19 33.35 -9.51
N LEU A 201 -23.99 33.12 -8.20
CA LEU A 201 -24.97 33.31 -7.11
C LEU A 201 -24.27 33.09 -5.73
N GLY A 202 -24.62 33.91 -4.72
CA GLY A 202 -24.00 33.99 -3.39
C GLY A 202 -24.38 32.89 -2.37
N PRO A 203 -24.41 33.19 -1.05
CA PRO A 203 -23.27 33.07 -0.13
C PRO A 203 -23.42 31.89 0.86
N ALA A 204 -22.31 31.27 1.31
CA ALA A 204 -22.21 30.71 2.67
C ALA A 204 -20.77 30.32 3.05
N GLN A 205 -20.40 30.76 4.25
CA GLN A 205 -19.10 30.67 4.90
C GLN A 205 -18.83 29.34 5.60
N ALA A 206 -17.57 29.17 5.97
CA ALA A 206 -17.08 28.18 6.92
C ALA A 206 -17.82 28.23 8.27
N LEU A 207 -18.09 27.05 8.84
CA LEU A 207 -18.21 26.88 10.28
C LEU A 207 -17.62 25.53 10.70
N HIS A 208 -16.64 25.60 11.60
CA HIS A 208 -16.31 24.49 12.48
C HIS A 208 -17.51 24.15 13.36
N ALA A 209 -17.91 22.89 13.39
CA ALA A 209 -18.12 22.07 14.59
C ALA A 209 -18.75 20.75 14.17
N ARG A 210 -18.49 19.71 14.96
CA ARG A 210 -19.02 18.34 14.81
C ARG A 210 -20.48 18.30 14.31
N ARG A 211 -20.76 17.55 13.24
CA ARG A 211 -21.59 16.31 13.19
C ARG A 211 -21.89 15.93 11.73
N HIS A 212 -21.66 14.65 11.42
CA HIS A 212 -22.27 13.78 10.39
C HIS A 212 -22.67 14.29 8.98
N ARG A 213 -21.90 13.82 7.98
CA ARG A 213 -22.21 13.16 6.67
C ARG A 213 -23.36 13.66 5.76
N PRO A 214 -23.13 13.63 4.42
CA PRO A 214 -23.20 12.40 3.62
C PRO A 214 -21.84 12.02 2.99
N VAL A 215 -21.36 10.78 3.16
CA VAL A 215 -21.44 9.64 2.21
C VAL A 215 -20.76 9.94 0.87
N GLY A 216 -19.44 9.71 0.83
CA GLY A 216 -18.73 9.30 -0.38
C GLY A 216 -18.32 7.84 -0.21
N VAL A 217 -19.06 6.94 -0.86
CA VAL A 217 -18.78 5.50 -0.89
C VAL A 217 -17.76 5.26 -1.99
N ASP A 218 -16.57 4.77 -1.63
CA ASP A 218 -15.75 4.04 -2.59
C ASP A 218 -16.26 2.59 -2.65
N ALA A 219 -16.22 1.99 -3.84
CA ALA A 219 -16.99 0.81 -4.28
C ALA A 219 -16.63 -0.53 -3.56
N ARG A 220 -15.99 -0.50 -2.38
CA ARG A 220 -15.51 -1.68 -1.65
C ARG A 220 -15.79 -1.69 -0.13
N GLY A 221 -16.80 -0.96 0.34
CA GLY A 221 -17.41 -1.22 1.66
C GLY A 221 -16.53 -1.04 2.92
N ALA A 222 -15.41 -0.31 2.84
CA ALA A 222 -14.44 -0.15 3.94
C ALA A 222 -14.14 1.33 4.29
N ARG A 223 -13.77 1.62 5.55
CA ARG A 223 -13.37 2.97 6.04
C ARG A 223 -12.09 2.94 6.90
N ARG A 224 -11.35 4.05 6.91
CA ARG A 224 -10.13 4.23 7.72
C ARG A 224 -10.43 4.69 9.14
N LEU A 225 -9.65 4.22 10.13
CA LEU A 225 -9.75 4.63 11.53
C LEU A 225 -8.63 5.55 11.99
N HIS A 226 -7.37 5.28 11.63
CA HIS A 226 -6.22 6.10 12.04
C HIS A 226 -5.06 5.98 11.06
N PRO A 227 -4.34 7.08 10.76
CA PRO A 227 -3.00 7.03 10.17
C PRO A 227 -1.97 6.64 11.23
N VAL A 228 -1.08 5.71 10.90
CA VAL A 228 0.10 5.38 11.72
C VAL A 228 1.31 6.00 11.02
N ARG A 229 1.90 7.03 11.64
CA ARG A 229 3.15 7.64 11.19
C ARG A 229 4.32 6.87 11.79
N GLU A 230 5.25 6.48 10.95
CA GLU A 230 6.43 5.71 11.32
C GLU A 230 7.66 6.61 11.10
N ARG A 231 8.54 6.69 12.11
CA ARG A 231 9.80 7.45 12.03
C ARG A 231 10.91 6.54 11.54
#